data_AF-A0A847HFH3-F1
#
_entry.id   AF-A0A847HFH3-F1
#
_cell.length_a   1.000
_cell.length_b   1.000
_cell.length_c   1.000
_cell.angle_alpha   90.00
_cell.angle_beta   90.00
_cell.angle_gamma   90.00
#
_symmetry.space_group_name_H-M   'P 1'
#
loop_
_entity.id
_entity.type
_entity.pdbx_description
1 polymer ?
#
loop_
_entity_poly.entity_id
_entity_poly.type
_entity_poly.pdbx_seq_one_letter_code
_entity_poly.pdbx_strand_id
1 'polypeptide(L)'
;MRSRILLLVLMFAGSIAISAGELAEKAAKFDRLVATEHMPRGLVVNLQPVGEGEQLRHRSAGDSTIWTGAYIASQVFRYRVTRDDEAIINIEKCLRAFVQLHDMAGRQGFIGRAFGTREELGNGSDVVPGVGSYSHLFFKADTSRDQYTGIYMGCGLAWKYIRDDALRQEISAMIATATHNLMNNNLALQVDINGLKPSTFNLNPEYAYQDRINPEEWAKVDDFPANVFAQAFPYSERLARIVSRFQPPAVRGGEALRALLMFQTACNITGDEQLISYLEGELLDRRELYLVASETAKLLEDVFMGRNLAVVENRLNGIFVAVGRVFVQIMAMRAGVPESIALWLEPLTDVSVDCKARQLTGRLLKALAFLREPDSFQMFAAVAEKLEAHAETLRTFNAKKSAKKLEERAKRLRSFADSNLDEFSDTMRSYVGCNLGFFALMGILEQPADHRIRQAVLAILPRALEPIADEGNSMYNLIEAAHTGRKYDDPLVIAARRTLQLYPEDQTSRRFDHSGSMRHSLWPDRFGRYGRQSVELIPIDQRAPHIFIWQEPPRSMISGADDQTRIAPVGYLLAYWYGRFHNLIKEND
;
A
#
# COMPACT_ATOMS: atom_id res chain seq x y z
N MET A 1 9.66 10.23 -75.24
CA MET A 1 9.64 9.13 -74.26
C MET A 1 10.80 9.34 -73.30
N ARG A 2 10.56 9.35 -71.98
CA ARG A 2 11.34 9.99 -70.89
C ARG A 2 10.89 11.45 -70.64
N SER A 3 10.66 11.78 -69.37
CA SER A 3 10.23 13.09 -68.82
C SER A 3 8.74 13.36 -68.52
N ARG A 4 7.86 12.34 -68.37
CA ARG A 4 6.50 12.57 -67.83
C ARG A 4 6.00 11.60 -66.74
N ILE A 5 6.85 10.72 -66.21
CA ILE A 5 6.42 9.72 -65.20
C ILE A 5 7.01 9.98 -63.80
N LEU A 6 7.83 11.02 -63.62
CA LEU A 6 8.47 11.31 -62.32
C LEU A 6 7.74 12.34 -61.44
N LEU A 7 6.59 12.87 -61.87
CA LEU A 7 5.87 13.93 -61.14
C LEU A 7 4.57 13.46 -60.44
N LEU A 8 4.24 12.17 -60.48
CA LEU A 8 2.99 11.65 -59.90
C LEU A 8 3.15 10.71 -58.70
N VAL A 9 4.38 10.51 -58.20
CA VAL A 9 4.65 9.65 -57.02
C VAL A 9 4.98 10.47 -55.76
N LEU A 10 4.99 11.80 -55.84
CA LEU A 10 5.35 12.70 -54.72
C LEU A 10 4.17 13.41 -54.03
N MET A 11 2.92 12.99 -54.27
CA MET A 11 1.73 13.60 -53.64
C MET A 11 0.77 12.60 -52.96
N PHE A 12 1.25 11.45 -52.51
CA PHE A 12 0.46 10.53 -51.67
C PHE A 12 1.23 9.99 -50.46
N ALA A 13 2.14 10.79 -49.90
CA ALA A 13 2.47 10.68 -48.48
C ALA A 13 1.41 11.48 -47.69
N GLY A 14 0.15 11.05 -47.81
CA GLY A 14 -0.86 11.45 -46.85
C GLY A 14 -0.44 10.84 -45.53
N SER A 15 0.15 11.65 -44.66
CA SER A 15 0.22 11.34 -43.24
C SER A 15 -1.20 11.01 -42.83
N ILE A 16 -1.50 9.73 -42.63
CA ILE A 16 -2.63 9.35 -41.79
C ILE A 16 -2.19 9.86 -40.43
N ALA A 17 -2.51 11.11 -40.14
CA ALA A 17 -2.54 11.61 -38.78
C ALA A 17 -3.62 10.76 -38.11
N ILE A 18 -3.21 9.63 -37.54
CA ILE A 18 -4.03 8.89 -36.60
C ILE A 18 -4.29 9.93 -35.52
N SER A 19 -5.52 10.43 -35.45
CA SER A 19 -5.92 11.35 -34.40
C SER A 19 -5.65 10.67 -33.07
N ALA A 20 -4.96 11.37 -32.18
CA ALA A 20 -4.87 10.97 -30.79
C ALA A 20 -6.30 10.76 -30.25
N GLY A 21 -6.52 9.70 -29.48
CA GLY A 21 -7.78 9.44 -28.81
C GLY A 21 -7.92 10.28 -27.53
N GLU A 22 -9.10 10.24 -26.92
CA GLU A 22 -9.42 11.03 -25.72
C GLU A 22 -8.41 10.76 -24.59
N LEU A 23 -8.01 9.50 -24.42
CA LEU A 23 -7.08 9.12 -23.36
C LEU A 23 -5.69 9.70 -23.57
N ALA A 24 -5.24 9.77 -24.83
CA ALA A 24 -3.96 10.37 -25.22
C ALA A 24 -3.95 11.89 -25.02
N GLU A 25 -5.02 12.57 -25.39
CA GLU A 25 -5.16 14.02 -25.17
C GLU A 25 -5.12 14.37 -23.68
N LYS A 26 -5.84 13.59 -22.85
CA LYS A 26 -5.83 13.74 -21.40
C LYS A 26 -4.44 13.46 -20.80
N ALA A 27 -3.72 12.43 -21.29
CA ALA A 27 -2.35 12.16 -20.88
C ALA A 27 -1.41 13.33 -21.18
N ALA A 28 -1.46 13.88 -22.40
CA ALA A 28 -0.63 15.02 -22.79
C ALA A 28 -0.92 16.29 -21.97
N LYS A 29 -2.19 16.52 -21.60
CA LYS A 29 -2.57 17.61 -20.68
C LYS A 29 -1.96 17.40 -19.29
N PHE A 30 -2.06 16.19 -18.75
CA PHE A 30 -1.56 15.84 -17.43
C PHE A 30 -0.03 15.80 -17.34
N ASP A 31 0.66 15.32 -18.37
CA ASP A 31 2.12 15.34 -18.45
C ASP A 31 2.65 16.78 -18.39
N ARG A 32 2.06 17.68 -19.18
CA ARG A 32 2.39 19.11 -19.13
C ARG A 32 2.13 19.68 -17.74
N LEU A 33 0.95 19.43 -17.18
CA LEU A 33 0.57 19.92 -15.85
C LEU A 33 1.57 19.49 -14.77
N VAL A 34 1.97 18.21 -14.74
CA VAL A 34 2.93 17.74 -13.74
C VAL A 34 4.31 18.36 -13.94
N ALA A 35 4.80 18.40 -15.18
CA ALA A 35 6.11 18.92 -15.51
C ALA A 35 6.26 20.42 -15.19
N THR A 36 5.22 21.22 -15.46
CA THR A 36 5.26 22.67 -15.27
C THR A 36 4.95 23.11 -13.84
N GLU A 37 4.07 22.41 -13.13
CA GLU A 37 3.52 22.92 -11.87
C GLU A 37 3.77 22.03 -10.65
N HIS A 38 3.74 20.70 -10.81
CA HIS A 38 3.74 19.77 -9.68
C HIS A 38 5.10 19.18 -9.35
N MET A 39 6.17 19.56 -10.04
CA MET A 39 7.52 19.00 -9.83
C MET A 39 8.56 20.07 -9.43
N PRO A 40 8.33 20.82 -8.33
CA PRO A 40 9.37 21.70 -7.78
C PRO A 40 10.56 20.87 -7.34
N ARG A 41 11.77 21.32 -7.69
CA ARG A 41 13.03 20.66 -7.29
C ARG A 41 13.10 19.16 -7.63
N GLY A 42 12.28 18.69 -8.58
CA GLY A 42 12.23 17.28 -8.99
C GLY A 42 11.33 16.37 -8.13
N LEU A 43 10.64 16.87 -7.12
CA LEU A 43 9.70 16.08 -6.33
C LEU A 43 8.26 16.37 -6.74
N VAL A 44 7.46 15.32 -6.92
CA VAL A 44 6.03 15.49 -7.19
C VAL A 44 5.28 15.88 -5.91
N VAL A 45 4.52 16.97 -5.98
CA VAL A 45 3.74 17.53 -4.87
C VAL A 45 2.35 17.99 -5.32
N ASN A 46 1.43 18.10 -4.37
CA ASN A 46 0.20 18.87 -4.57
C ASN A 46 0.46 20.36 -4.30
N LEU A 47 -0.40 21.21 -4.85
CA LEU A 47 -0.32 22.67 -4.70
C LEU A 47 -1.54 23.16 -3.93
N GLN A 48 -1.35 23.83 -2.80
CA GLN A 48 -2.46 24.32 -1.98
C GLN A 48 -2.41 25.85 -1.90
N PRO A 49 -3.54 26.56 -1.93
CA PRO A 49 -3.56 28.00 -1.66
C PRO A 49 -3.14 28.31 -0.23
N VAL A 50 -2.49 29.46 -0.07
CA VAL A 50 -1.97 29.93 1.23
C VAL A 50 -3.01 30.73 2.01
N GLY A 51 -4.00 31.26 1.29
CA GLY A 51 -5.13 32.04 1.76
C GLY A 51 -6.14 32.25 0.61
N GLU A 52 -7.27 32.87 0.92
CA GLU A 52 -8.32 33.13 -0.07
C GLU A 52 -7.82 34.10 -1.16
N GLY A 53 -7.75 33.64 -2.41
CA GLY A 53 -7.20 34.44 -3.52
C GLY A 53 -5.68 34.55 -3.56
N GLU A 54 -4.95 33.82 -2.71
CA GLU A 54 -3.48 33.86 -2.66
C GLU A 54 -2.80 32.88 -3.64
N GLN A 55 -1.49 33.08 -3.83
CA GLN A 55 -0.64 32.21 -4.65
C GLN A 55 -0.58 30.79 -4.07
N LEU A 56 -0.60 29.79 -4.94
CA LEU A 56 -0.44 28.39 -4.56
C LEU A 56 0.98 28.12 -4.01
N ARG A 57 1.07 27.37 -2.91
CA ARG A 57 2.33 26.84 -2.36
C ARG A 57 2.38 25.33 -2.42
N HIS A 58 3.60 24.80 -2.47
CA HIS A 58 3.84 23.38 -2.30
C HIS A 58 3.51 22.98 -0.87
N ARG A 59 2.40 22.26 -0.68
CA ARG A 59 1.97 21.72 0.62
C ARG A 59 1.61 20.25 0.44
N SER A 60 1.65 19.48 1.53
CA SER A 60 1.45 18.03 1.50
C SER A 60 2.57 17.22 0.79
N ALA A 61 3.83 17.64 0.96
CA ALA A 61 4.99 16.89 0.49
C ALA A 61 5.34 15.67 1.38
N GLY A 62 4.41 15.23 2.22
CA GLY A 62 4.61 14.10 3.14
C GLY A 62 4.84 12.78 2.42
N ASP A 63 4.30 12.57 1.23
CA ASP A 63 4.48 11.33 0.48
C ASP A 63 5.14 11.55 -0.89
N SER A 64 5.84 12.67 -1.06
CA SER A 64 6.35 13.07 -2.37
C SER A 64 7.27 12.03 -3.01
N THR A 65 8.12 11.34 -2.26
CA THR A 65 9.05 10.38 -2.87
C THR A 65 8.39 9.12 -3.42
N ILE A 66 7.29 8.61 -2.82
CA ILE A 66 6.56 7.49 -3.43
C ILE A 66 5.88 7.92 -4.74
N TRP A 67 5.28 9.12 -4.78
CA TRP A 67 4.61 9.64 -5.98
C TRP A 67 5.59 10.07 -7.05
N THR A 68 6.77 10.56 -6.67
CA THR A 68 7.88 10.82 -7.58
C THR A 68 8.36 9.52 -8.22
N GLY A 69 8.46 8.43 -7.45
CA GLY A 69 8.76 7.10 -7.99
C GLY A 69 7.71 6.59 -8.99
N ALA A 70 6.43 6.78 -8.68
CA ALA A 70 5.33 6.46 -9.60
C ALA A 70 5.35 7.33 -10.87
N TYR A 71 5.70 8.61 -10.75
CA TYR A 71 5.86 9.49 -11.89
C TYR A 71 7.07 9.12 -12.76
N ILE A 72 8.23 8.79 -12.15
CA ILE A 72 9.38 8.23 -12.87
C ILE A 72 8.95 7.00 -13.67
N ALA A 73 8.23 6.06 -13.05
CA ALA A 73 7.71 4.88 -13.74
C ALA A 73 6.83 5.28 -14.94
N SER A 74 5.92 6.25 -14.77
CA SER A 74 5.06 6.74 -15.86
C SER A 74 5.89 7.30 -17.03
N GLN A 75 6.92 8.08 -16.75
CA GLN A 75 7.80 8.67 -17.77
C GLN A 75 8.67 7.61 -18.44
N VAL A 76 9.09 6.56 -17.72
CA VAL A 76 9.80 5.41 -18.31
C VAL A 76 8.91 4.73 -19.36
N PHE A 77 7.64 4.47 -19.04
CA PHE A 77 6.71 3.88 -19.99
C PHE A 77 6.38 4.84 -21.15
N ARG A 78 6.19 6.14 -20.87
CA ARG A 78 6.05 7.18 -21.90
C ARG A 78 7.22 7.14 -22.87
N TYR A 79 8.46 7.15 -22.39
CA TYR A 79 9.65 7.08 -23.23
C TYR A 79 9.72 5.79 -24.04
N ARG A 80 9.35 4.64 -23.44
CA ARG A 80 9.33 3.35 -24.15
C ARG A 80 8.35 3.34 -25.33
N VAL A 81 7.23 4.04 -25.21
CA VAL A 81 6.19 4.14 -26.24
C VAL A 81 6.52 5.21 -27.29
N THR A 82 6.89 6.41 -26.83
CA THR A 82 6.95 7.62 -27.67
C THR A 82 8.36 7.98 -28.13
N ARG A 83 9.39 7.54 -27.38
CA ARG A 83 10.79 8.00 -27.52
C ARG A 83 10.98 9.50 -27.33
N ASP A 84 10.06 10.16 -26.64
CA ASP A 84 10.14 11.59 -26.34
C ASP A 84 11.19 11.88 -25.26
N ASP A 85 12.19 12.68 -25.62
CA ASP A 85 13.31 13.05 -24.76
C ASP A 85 12.88 13.87 -23.53
N GLU A 86 11.73 14.56 -23.59
CA GLU A 86 11.18 15.25 -22.42
C GLU A 86 10.93 14.28 -21.25
N ALA A 87 10.53 13.04 -21.55
CA ALA A 87 10.33 12.03 -20.53
C ALA A 87 11.64 11.68 -19.81
N ILE A 88 12.77 11.61 -20.53
CA ILE A 88 14.10 11.38 -19.92
C ILE A 88 14.51 12.58 -19.06
N ILE A 89 14.29 13.81 -19.53
CA ILE A 89 14.59 15.02 -18.76
C ILE A 89 13.81 15.02 -17.45
N ASN A 90 12.52 14.66 -17.49
CA ASN A 90 11.68 14.56 -16.30
C ASN A 90 12.16 13.45 -15.35
N ILE A 91 12.56 12.29 -15.87
CA ILE A 91 13.14 11.19 -15.07
C ILE A 91 14.39 11.66 -14.34
N GLU A 92 15.36 12.23 -15.04
CA GLU A 92 16.63 12.64 -14.45
C GLU A 92 16.44 13.77 -13.42
N LYS A 93 15.52 14.71 -13.69
CA LYS A 93 15.16 15.75 -12.72
C LYS A 93 14.61 15.15 -11.42
N CYS A 94 13.79 14.10 -11.50
CA CYS A 94 13.29 13.39 -10.33
C CYS A 94 14.38 12.61 -9.58
N LEU A 95 15.25 11.92 -10.31
CA LEU A 95 16.33 11.12 -9.72
C LEU A 95 17.33 12.00 -8.96
N ARG A 96 17.67 13.18 -9.49
CA ARG A 96 18.52 14.16 -8.77
C ARG A 96 17.90 14.58 -7.45
N ALA A 97 16.57 14.67 -7.36
CA ALA A 97 15.88 15.01 -6.13
C ALA A 97 16.05 13.92 -5.06
N PHE A 98 16.06 12.63 -5.45
CA PHE A 98 16.36 11.53 -4.52
C PHE A 98 17.81 11.57 -4.03
N VAL A 99 18.77 11.79 -4.93
CA VAL A 99 20.19 11.96 -4.56
C VAL A 99 20.35 13.12 -3.58
N GLN A 100 19.73 14.27 -3.87
CA GLN A 100 19.79 15.43 -2.98
C GLN A 100 19.22 15.13 -1.59
N LEU A 101 18.09 14.41 -1.49
CA LEU A 101 17.54 13.99 -0.19
C LEU A 101 18.48 13.07 0.59
N HIS A 102 19.17 12.14 -0.11
CA HIS A 102 20.18 11.27 0.50
C HIS A 102 21.39 12.07 1.01
N ASP A 103 21.84 13.05 0.24
CA ASP A 103 22.93 13.95 0.61
C ASP A 103 22.58 14.83 1.81
N MET A 104 21.36 15.40 1.81
CA MET A 104 20.83 16.20 2.91
C MET A 104 20.78 15.43 4.23
N ALA A 105 20.63 14.10 4.17
CA ALA A 105 20.63 13.19 5.32
C ALA A 105 22.03 12.63 5.66
N GLY A 106 23.09 13.11 5.01
CA GLY A 106 24.47 12.71 5.30
C GLY A 106 24.90 11.39 4.68
N ARG A 107 24.24 10.96 3.60
CA ARG A 107 24.60 9.77 2.79
C ARG A 107 24.69 8.46 3.58
N GLN A 108 23.83 8.28 4.58
CA GLN A 108 23.78 7.05 5.40
C GLN A 108 22.79 5.99 4.87
N GLY A 109 22.21 6.24 3.70
CA GLY A 109 21.19 5.38 3.08
C GLY A 109 19.76 5.84 3.39
N PHE A 110 19.58 6.88 4.21
CA PHE A 110 18.29 7.52 4.48
C PHE A 110 17.91 8.51 3.38
N ILE A 111 16.66 8.45 2.92
CA ILE A 111 16.08 9.35 1.92
C ILE A 111 14.79 9.92 2.52
N GLY A 112 14.72 11.24 2.63
CA GLY A 112 13.56 11.94 3.21
C GLY A 112 12.31 11.90 2.34
N ARG A 113 11.22 12.48 2.85
CA ARG A 113 9.93 12.55 2.13
C ARG A 113 9.86 13.72 1.15
N ALA A 114 10.43 14.86 1.52
CA ALA A 114 10.53 16.06 0.70
C ALA A 114 11.54 17.05 1.26
N PHE A 115 11.98 18.01 0.45
CA PHE A 115 12.88 19.09 0.86
C PHE A 115 12.47 20.45 0.29
N GLY A 116 12.87 21.51 0.99
CA GLY A 116 12.53 22.89 0.67
C GLY A 116 13.02 23.87 1.73
N THR A 117 12.51 25.09 1.70
CA THR A 117 12.72 26.07 2.77
C THR A 117 11.87 25.72 4.00
N ARG A 118 12.22 26.32 5.15
CA ARG A 118 11.40 26.21 6.38
C ARG A 118 9.96 26.64 6.15
N GLU A 119 9.76 27.69 5.37
CA GLU A 119 8.44 28.24 5.05
C GLU A 119 7.61 27.29 4.19
N GLU A 120 8.23 26.60 3.22
CA GLU A 120 7.55 25.62 2.36
C GLU A 120 7.13 24.36 3.16
N LEU A 121 7.98 23.89 4.08
CA LEU A 121 7.73 22.64 4.81
C LEU A 121 6.92 22.80 6.12
N GLY A 122 6.63 24.04 6.54
CA GLY A 122 5.94 24.34 7.79
C GLY A 122 6.86 24.22 9.00
N ASN A 123 6.33 23.97 10.22
CA ASN A 123 7.09 23.86 11.48
C ASN A 123 6.95 22.48 12.18
N GLY A 124 6.67 21.42 11.40
CA GLY A 124 6.56 20.06 11.94
C GLY A 124 7.85 19.57 12.61
N SER A 125 7.71 18.75 13.65
CA SER A 125 8.83 18.15 14.38
C SER A 125 9.67 17.19 13.54
N ASP A 126 9.08 16.67 12.46
CA ASP A 126 9.72 15.80 11.48
C ASP A 126 10.55 16.56 10.44
N VAL A 127 10.53 17.89 10.45
CA VAL A 127 11.25 18.72 9.49
C VAL A 127 12.54 19.23 10.09
N VAL A 128 13.65 18.82 9.49
CA VAL A 128 14.99 18.93 10.04
C VAL A 128 15.92 19.63 9.03
N PRO A 129 16.94 20.36 9.49
CA PRO A 129 17.90 20.99 8.58
C PRO A 129 18.72 19.92 7.86
N GLY A 130 19.06 20.18 6.59
CA GLY A 130 20.03 19.37 5.86
C GLY A 130 21.42 19.46 6.48
N VAL A 131 22.30 18.52 6.14
CA VAL A 131 23.70 18.54 6.58
C VAL A 131 24.63 19.13 5.51
N GLY A 132 25.84 19.53 5.93
CA GLY A 132 26.88 20.01 5.02
C GLY A 132 26.46 21.23 4.19
N SER A 133 26.68 21.15 2.87
CA SER A 133 26.33 22.21 1.91
C SER A 133 24.82 22.50 1.84
N TYR A 134 23.98 21.57 2.30
CA TYR A 134 22.52 21.70 2.31
C TYR A 134 21.96 22.21 3.65
N SER A 135 22.80 22.68 4.57
CA SER A 135 22.38 23.25 5.86
C SER A 135 21.46 24.47 5.79
N HIS A 136 21.34 25.08 4.60
CA HIS A 136 20.41 26.18 4.32
C HIS A 136 19.00 25.69 3.92
N LEU A 137 18.81 24.38 3.68
CA LEU A 137 17.52 23.76 3.35
C LEU A 137 17.05 22.87 4.50
N PHE A 138 15.76 22.53 4.45
CA PHE A 138 15.10 21.61 5.37
C PHE A 138 14.52 20.43 4.60
N PHE A 139 14.38 19.29 5.25
CA PHE A 139 13.70 18.12 4.71
C PHE A 139 12.83 17.41 5.75
N LYS A 140 11.82 16.67 5.29
CA LYS A 140 10.95 15.84 6.12
C LYS A 140 11.60 14.47 6.36
N ALA A 141 11.93 14.16 7.61
CA ALA A 141 12.71 13.01 8.02
C ALA A 141 11.89 11.85 8.63
N ASP A 142 10.56 11.87 8.57
CA ASP A 142 9.72 10.74 9.05
C ASP A 142 9.44 9.71 7.94
N THR A 143 10.45 9.03 7.38
CA THR A 143 10.24 8.16 6.21
C THR A 143 9.71 6.76 6.57
N SER A 144 8.73 6.26 5.81
CA SER A 144 8.25 4.87 5.89
C SER A 144 8.75 4.03 4.70
N ARG A 145 8.48 2.73 4.75
CA ARG A 145 8.74 1.77 3.65
C ARG A 145 8.01 2.14 2.35
N ASP A 146 6.99 2.98 2.43
CA ASP A 146 6.13 3.37 1.31
C ASP A 146 6.93 4.21 0.32
N GLN A 147 7.64 5.22 0.86
CA GLN A 147 8.56 6.05 0.10
C GLN A 147 9.62 5.20 -0.61
N TYR A 148 10.24 4.26 0.11
CA TYR A 148 11.27 3.39 -0.46
C TYR A 148 10.74 2.44 -1.52
N THR A 149 9.49 1.99 -1.40
CA THR A 149 8.84 1.18 -2.45
C THR A 149 8.77 1.96 -3.76
N GLY A 150 8.35 3.24 -3.71
CA GLY A 150 8.34 4.10 -4.89
C GLY A 150 9.74 4.44 -5.41
N ILE A 151 10.69 4.76 -4.51
CA ILE A 151 12.08 5.09 -4.88
C ILE A 151 12.74 3.92 -5.62
N TYR A 152 12.74 2.72 -5.03
CA TYR A 152 13.38 1.54 -5.65
C TYR A 152 12.68 1.14 -6.94
N MET A 153 11.35 1.17 -6.99
CA MET A 153 10.61 0.93 -8.24
C MET A 153 11.00 1.93 -9.33
N GLY A 154 11.02 3.23 -9.03
CA GLY A 154 11.38 4.28 -9.97
C GLY A 154 12.83 4.16 -10.46
N CYS A 155 13.80 4.04 -9.54
CA CYS A 155 15.22 3.88 -9.86
C CYS A 155 15.49 2.63 -10.70
N GLY A 156 14.90 1.49 -10.33
CA GLY A 156 15.07 0.23 -11.06
C GLY A 156 14.55 0.28 -12.49
N LEU A 157 13.37 0.86 -12.70
CA LEU A 157 12.80 1.05 -14.04
C LEU A 157 13.58 2.05 -14.89
N ALA A 158 14.07 3.13 -14.28
CA ALA A 158 14.79 4.19 -14.96
C ALA A 158 16.24 3.83 -15.29
N TRP A 159 16.87 2.89 -14.57
CA TRP A 159 18.32 2.62 -14.59
C TRP A 159 18.96 2.59 -15.97
N LYS A 160 18.34 1.89 -16.93
CA LYS A 160 18.87 1.74 -18.30
C LYS A 160 18.65 2.94 -19.23
N TYR A 161 17.96 3.97 -18.74
CA TYR A 161 17.56 5.14 -19.50
C TYR A 161 18.21 6.45 -19.01
N ILE A 162 18.93 6.39 -17.88
CA ILE A 162 19.71 7.54 -17.37
C ILE A 162 20.85 7.82 -18.36
N ARG A 163 20.89 9.04 -18.91
CA ARG A 163 21.89 9.49 -19.89
C ARG A 163 23.05 10.21 -19.21
N ASP A 164 22.80 10.91 -18.11
CA ASP A 164 23.86 11.51 -17.30
C ASP A 164 24.61 10.45 -16.48
N ASP A 165 25.86 10.16 -16.89
CA ASP A 165 26.73 9.20 -16.22
C ASP A 165 27.05 9.57 -14.76
N ALA A 166 27.17 10.86 -14.44
CA ALA A 166 27.42 11.31 -13.07
C ALA A 166 26.20 11.01 -12.18
N LEU A 167 25.01 11.37 -12.65
CA LEU A 167 23.76 11.03 -11.95
C LEU A 167 23.59 9.52 -11.81
N ARG A 168 23.95 8.75 -12.84
CA ARG A 168 23.90 7.29 -12.80
C ARG A 168 24.80 6.72 -11.70
N GLN A 169 26.01 7.25 -11.53
CA GLN A 169 26.92 6.88 -10.45
C GLN A 169 26.36 7.26 -9.07
N GLU A 170 25.80 8.46 -8.93
CA GLU A 170 25.18 8.93 -7.69
C GLU A 170 23.99 8.05 -7.26
N ILE A 171 23.11 7.69 -8.20
CA ILE A 171 21.98 6.79 -7.95
C ILE A 171 22.46 5.39 -7.54
N SER A 172 23.48 4.86 -8.22
CA SER A 172 24.06 3.56 -7.85
C SER A 172 24.60 3.58 -6.42
N ALA A 173 25.37 4.62 -6.06
CA ALA A 173 25.90 4.79 -4.71
C ALA A 173 24.79 4.96 -3.65
N MET A 174 23.75 5.75 -3.95
CA MET A 174 22.59 5.94 -3.07
C MET A 174 21.87 4.62 -2.79
N ILE A 175 21.55 3.85 -3.83
CA ILE A 175 20.86 2.56 -3.71
C ILE A 175 21.73 1.51 -3.02
N ALA A 176 23.03 1.45 -3.33
CA ALA A 176 23.97 0.56 -2.65
C ALA A 176 23.99 0.85 -1.14
N THR A 177 24.15 2.12 -0.77
CA THR A 177 24.25 2.54 0.64
C THR A 177 22.96 2.24 1.40
N ALA A 178 21.81 2.56 0.83
CA ALA A 178 20.50 2.25 1.43
C ALA A 178 20.31 0.75 1.65
N THR A 179 20.71 -0.08 0.68
CA THR A 179 20.52 -1.53 0.75
C THR A 179 21.52 -2.19 1.71
N HIS A 180 22.76 -1.72 1.75
CA HIS A 180 23.74 -2.12 2.77
C HIS A 180 23.28 -1.77 4.17
N ASN A 181 22.63 -0.62 4.36
CA ASN A 181 22.02 -0.26 5.63
C ASN A 181 20.97 -1.30 6.06
N LEU A 182 20.05 -1.67 5.16
CA LEU A 182 19.05 -2.72 5.42
C LEU A 182 19.73 -4.07 5.72
N MET A 183 20.71 -4.48 4.94
CA MET A 183 21.45 -5.74 5.12
C MET A 183 22.11 -5.81 6.50
N ASN A 184 22.86 -4.78 6.87
CA ASN A 184 23.64 -4.73 8.12
C ASN A 184 22.76 -4.65 9.36
N ASN A 185 21.51 -4.20 9.21
CA ASN A 185 20.57 -3.99 10.31
C ASN A 185 19.38 -4.98 10.26
N ASN A 186 19.58 -6.18 9.70
CA ASN A 186 18.58 -7.24 9.64
C ASN A 186 17.23 -6.76 9.05
N LEU A 187 17.31 -6.09 7.90
CA LEU A 187 16.21 -5.52 7.13
C LEU A 187 15.52 -4.29 7.77
N ALA A 188 16.11 -3.70 8.82
CA ALA A 188 15.69 -2.41 9.36
C ALA A 188 16.52 -1.27 8.76
N LEU A 189 15.89 -0.14 8.44
CA LEU A 189 16.63 1.09 8.11
C LEU A 189 17.00 1.80 9.40
N GLN A 190 18.30 1.98 9.68
CA GLN A 190 18.77 2.66 10.89
C GLN A 190 19.76 3.76 10.55
N VAL A 191 19.52 4.97 11.03
CA VAL A 191 20.40 6.13 10.79
C VAL A 191 20.42 7.09 11.98
N ASP A 192 21.48 7.88 12.08
CA ASP A 192 21.61 8.99 13.01
C ASP A 192 21.96 10.27 12.21
N ILE A 193 21.03 11.20 12.14
CA ILE A 193 21.15 12.44 11.38
C ILE A 193 21.39 13.58 12.38
N ASN A 194 22.65 13.92 12.64
CA ASN A 194 23.04 14.97 13.60
C ASN A 194 22.46 14.79 15.01
N GLY A 195 22.49 13.58 15.55
CA GLY A 195 21.92 13.25 16.87
C GLY A 195 20.41 12.97 16.84
N LEU A 196 19.76 13.11 15.69
CA LEU A 196 18.38 12.71 15.49
C LEU A 196 18.31 11.29 14.94
N LYS A 197 17.57 10.42 15.63
CA LYS A 197 17.19 9.10 15.11
C LYS A 197 15.78 9.19 14.55
N PRO A 198 15.60 9.40 13.24
CA PRO A 198 14.27 9.50 12.65
C PRO A 198 13.47 8.20 12.82
N SER A 199 12.15 8.31 12.74
CA SER A 199 11.30 7.12 12.57
C SER A 199 11.57 6.51 11.19
N THR A 200 11.80 5.21 11.18
CA THR A 200 12.08 4.41 9.97
C THR A 200 11.20 3.16 9.93
N PHE A 201 11.54 2.19 9.08
CA PHE A 201 10.81 0.94 8.88
C PHE A 201 11.70 -0.30 9.02
N ASN A 202 11.05 -1.46 9.17
CA ASN A 202 11.67 -2.78 9.20
C ASN A 202 10.92 -3.72 8.25
N LEU A 203 11.64 -4.36 7.32
CA LEU A 203 11.10 -5.26 6.32
C LEU A 203 11.18 -6.75 6.73
N ASN A 204 11.65 -7.05 7.94
CA ASN A 204 11.70 -8.41 8.44
C ASN A 204 10.27 -8.97 8.64
N PRO A 205 9.89 -10.09 8.00
CA PRO A 205 8.54 -10.61 8.08
C PRO A 205 8.10 -11.11 9.45
N GLU A 206 9.07 -11.39 10.32
CA GLU A 206 8.89 -11.88 11.70
C GLU A 206 8.86 -10.73 12.71
N TYR A 207 9.20 -9.51 12.28
CA TYR A 207 9.25 -8.35 13.16
C TYR A 207 7.84 -7.88 13.58
N ALA A 208 7.65 -7.65 14.88
CA ALA A 208 6.39 -7.21 15.46
C ALA A 208 6.57 -6.12 16.53
N TYR A 209 7.06 -4.94 16.13
CA TYR A 209 7.12 -3.71 16.96
C TYR A 209 7.76 -3.87 18.36
N GLN A 210 8.58 -4.91 18.56
CA GLN A 210 9.10 -5.35 19.87
C GLN A 210 10.09 -4.37 20.50
N ASP A 211 10.79 -3.59 19.68
CA ASP A 211 11.86 -2.65 20.05
C ASP A 211 11.37 -1.21 20.28
N ARG A 212 10.11 -0.90 19.96
CA ARG A 212 9.47 0.41 20.19
C ARG A 212 8.48 0.43 21.35
N ILE A 213 8.49 -0.61 22.18
CA ILE A 213 7.57 -0.75 23.33
C ILE A 213 8.05 0.10 24.51
N ASN A 214 7.76 1.40 24.47
CA ASN A 214 8.01 2.35 25.56
C ASN A 214 6.69 3.03 26.00
N PRO A 215 6.67 3.80 27.11
CA PRO A 215 5.42 4.42 27.59
C PRO A 215 4.75 5.35 26.57
N GLU A 216 5.54 6.07 25.76
CA GLU A 216 5.06 7.06 24.78
C GLU A 216 4.42 6.41 23.55
N GLU A 217 4.95 5.26 23.15
CA GLU A 217 4.56 4.50 21.97
C GLU A 217 3.53 3.41 22.30
N TRP A 218 3.39 2.97 23.57
CA TRP A 218 2.47 1.89 23.98
C TRP A 218 1.04 2.12 23.50
N ALA A 219 0.53 3.34 23.66
CA ALA A 219 -0.83 3.70 23.23
C ALA A 219 -0.96 3.86 21.70
N LYS A 220 0.16 3.89 20.97
CA LYS A 220 0.24 4.11 19.52
C LYS A 220 0.60 2.84 18.74
N VAL A 221 0.82 1.71 19.41
CA VAL A 221 1.14 0.44 18.74
C VAL A 221 -0.02 0.02 17.84
N ASP A 222 0.19 0.10 16.53
CA ASP A 222 -0.78 -0.26 15.49
C ASP A 222 -0.40 -1.55 14.73
N ASP A 223 0.75 -2.15 15.06
CA ASP A 223 1.23 -3.35 14.38
C ASP A 223 0.55 -4.63 14.92
N PHE A 224 -0.29 -5.24 14.09
CA PHE A 224 -0.91 -6.53 14.40
C PHE A 224 0.12 -7.68 14.36
N PRO A 225 0.07 -8.64 15.30
CA PRO A 225 -0.89 -8.77 16.41
C PRO A 225 -0.43 -8.14 17.74
N ALA A 226 0.69 -7.42 17.79
CA ALA A 226 1.19 -6.79 19.01
C ALA A 226 0.20 -5.74 19.57
N ASN A 227 -0.50 -5.02 18.69
CA ASN A 227 -1.53 -4.04 19.04
C ASN A 227 -2.67 -4.62 19.92
N VAL A 228 -2.97 -5.92 19.80
CA VAL A 228 -3.99 -6.60 20.62
C VAL A 228 -3.68 -6.49 22.11
N PHE A 229 -2.40 -6.62 22.48
CA PHE A 229 -1.98 -6.51 23.88
C PHE A 229 -2.02 -5.08 24.39
N ALA A 230 -1.57 -4.13 23.57
CA ALA A 230 -1.55 -2.71 23.91
C ALA A 230 -2.96 -2.14 24.12
N GLN A 231 -3.93 -2.60 23.33
CA GLN A 231 -5.34 -2.21 23.47
C GLN A 231 -6.04 -2.89 24.66
N ALA A 232 -5.62 -4.11 25.02
CA ALA A 232 -6.26 -4.88 26.09
C ALA A 232 -5.75 -4.53 27.50
N PHE A 233 -4.51 -4.04 27.62
CA PHE A 233 -3.85 -3.84 28.91
C PHE A 233 -3.15 -2.47 29.01
N PRO A 234 -3.22 -1.80 30.19
CA PRO A 234 -2.45 -0.59 30.42
C PRO A 234 -0.95 -0.89 30.44
N TYR A 235 -0.15 0.12 30.12
CA TYR A 235 1.31 0.00 30.12
C TYR A 235 1.85 -0.39 31.50
N SER A 236 2.84 -1.30 31.51
CA SER A 236 3.78 -1.48 32.61
C SER A 236 5.10 -2.01 32.05
N GLU A 237 6.24 -1.66 32.67
CA GLU A 237 7.56 -2.11 32.19
C GLU A 237 7.68 -3.64 32.12
N ARG A 238 7.05 -4.34 33.08
CA ARG A 238 7.06 -5.81 33.14
C ARG A 238 6.23 -6.42 32.01
N LEU A 239 5.05 -5.85 31.71
CA LEU A 239 4.23 -6.29 30.57
C LEU A 239 4.92 -5.98 29.24
N ALA A 240 5.53 -4.80 29.11
CA ALA A 240 6.29 -4.42 27.93
C ALA A 240 7.42 -5.43 27.62
N ARG A 241 8.15 -5.88 28.65
CA ARG A 241 9.18 -6.93 28.54
C ARG A 241 8.63 -8.30 28.13
N ILE A 242 7.42 -8.64 28.56
CA ILE A 242 6.76 -9.89 28.16
C ILE A 242 6.32 -9.81 26.70
N VAL A 243 5.70 -8.70 26.30
CA VAL A 243 5.24 -8.47 24.91
C VAL A 243 6.42 -8.30 23.95
N SER A 244 7.55 -7.75 24.37
CA SER A 244 8.74 -7.65 23.51
C SER A 244 9.34 -8.99 23.10
N ARG A 245 8.94 -10.10 23.75
CA ARG A 245 9.31 -11.46 23.36
C ARG A 245 8.33 -12.11 22.39
N PHE A 246 7.26 -11.41 22.03
CA PHE A 246 6.24 -11.91 21.12
C PHE A 246 6.83 -12.16 19.73
N GLN A 247 7.15 -13.40 19.40
CA GLN A 247 7.70 -13.79 18.10
C GLN A 247 6.60 -14.46 17.27
N PRO A 248 5.89 -13.73 16.38
CA PRO A 248 4.93 -14.35 15.50
C PRO A 248 5.64 -15.18 14.42
N PRO A 249 4.94 -16.14 13.79
CA PRO A 249 5.41 -16.67 12.52
C PRO A 249 5.54 -15.56 11.48
N ALA A 250 6.33 -15.79 10.43
CA ALA A 250 6.45 -14.89 9.30
C ALA A 250 5.10 -14.73 8.58
N VAL A 251 4.38 -13.65 8.91
CA VAL A 251 3.04 -13.34 8.36
C VAL A 251 2.98 -12.01 7.63
N ARG A 252 4.08 -11.24 7.66
CA ARG A 252 4.17 -9.95 6.97
C ARG A 252 4.71 -10.13 5.55
N GLY A 253 4.02 -10.92 4.73
CA GLY A 253 4.43 -11.20 3.35
C GLY A 253 4.58 -9.95 2.46
N GLY A 254 3.86 -8.87 2.77
CA GLY A 254 4.06 -7.58 2.11
C GLY A 254 5.43 -6.94 2.41
N GLU A 255 5.99 -7.17 3.60
CA GLU A 255 7.36 -6.74 3.95
C GLU A 255 8.39 -7.58 3.21
N ALA A 256 8.20 -8.91 3.18
CA ALA A 256 9.04 -9.83 2.41
C ALA A 256 9.09 -9.42 0.93
N LEU A 257 7.94 -9.14 0.33
CA LEU A 257 7.83 -8.69 -1.06
C LEU A 257 8.61 -7.39 -1.31
N ARG A 258 8.56 -6.44 -0.38
CA ARG A 258 9.29 -5.17 -0.49
C ARG A 258 10.79 -5.33 -0.26
N ALA A 259 11.22 -6.23 0.63
CA ALA A 259 12.63 -6.59 0.75
C ALA A 259 13.14 -7.19 -0.57
N LEU A 260 12.40 -8.11 -1.19
CA LEU A 260 12.76 -8.70 -2.48
C LEU A 260 12.86 -7.64 -3.59
N LEU A 261 11.90 -6.72 -3.67
CA LEU A 261 11.99 -5.58 -4.60
C LEU A 261 13.28 -4.79 -4.38
N MET A 262 13.56 -4.38 -3.15
CA MET A 262 14.67 -3.48 -2.85
C MET A 262 16.03 -4.15 -3.14
N PHE A 263 16.24 -5.37 -2.67
CA PHE A 263 17.50 -6.09 -2.89
C PHE A 263 17.69 -6.47 -4.37
N GLN A 264 16.64 -6.91 -5.07
CA GLN A 264 16.74 -7.20 -6.51
C GLN A 264 17.11 -5.94 -7.30
N THR A 265 16.42 -4.83 -7.06
CA THR A 265 16.73 -3.55 -7.70
C THR A 265 18.17 -3.11 -7.38
N ALA A 266 18.62 -3.27 -6.14
CA ALA A 266 19.99 -2.93 -5.78
C ALA A 266 21.02 -3.79 -6.53
N CYS A 267 20.81 -5.10 -6.61
CA CYS A 267 21.67 -6.01 -7.37
C CYS A 267 21.73 -5.60 -8.85
N ASN A 268 20.57 -5.32 -9.46
CA ASN A 268 20.47 -4.93 -10.86
C ASN A 268 21.15 -3.58 -11.18
N ILE A 269 21.13 -2.64 -10.24
CA ILE A 269 21.72 -1.31 -10.41
C ILE A 269 23.23 -1.34 -10.15
N THR A 270 23.63 -1.96 -9.04
CA THR A 270 24.98 -1.79 -8.48
C THR A 270 25.96 -2.86 -8.95
N GLY A 271 25.48 -4.08 -9.23
CA GLY A 271 26.35 -5.24 -9.46
C GLY A 271 27.18 -5.63 -8.23
N ASP A 272 26.79 -5.17 -7.03
CA ASP A 272 27.52 -5.43 -5.79
C ASP A 272 27.45 -6.91 -5.38
N GLU A 273 28.60 -7.58 -5.36
CA GLU A 273 28.72 -9.01 -5.04
C GLU A 273 28.22 -9.36 -3.63
N GLN A 274 28.39 -8.47 -2.66
CA GLN A 274 27.94 -8.71 -1.28
C GLN A 274 26.41 -8.67 -1.20
N LEU A 275 25.78 -7.71 -1.87
CA LEU A 275 24.31 -7.64 -1.93
C LEU A 275 23.72 -8.82 -2.71
N ILE A 276 24.37 -9.25 -3.80
CA ILE A 276 23.96 -10.44 -4.57
C ILE A 276 24.05 -11.69 -3.69
N SER A 277 25.19 -11.91 -3.03
CA SER A 277 25.38 -13.06 -2.14
C SER A 277 24.39 -13.07 -0.98
N TYR A 278 24.06 -11.90 -0.43
CA TYR A 278 23.06 -11.77 0.63
C TYR A 278 21.65 -12.06 0.13
N LEU A 279 21.27 -11.54 -1.05
CA LEU A 279 19.98 -11.85 -1.67
C LEU A 279 19.84 -13.36 -1.89
N GLU A 280 20.82 -14.00 -2.53
CA GLU A 280 20.77 -15.43 -2.86
C GLU A 280 20.84 -16.30 -1.61
N GLY A 281 21.88 -16.16 -0.80
CA GLY A 281 22.14 -17.06 0.33
C GLY A 281 21.25 -16.79 1.55
N GLU A 282 21.07 -15.53 1.94
CA GLU A 282 20.31 -15.22 3.17
C GLU A 282 18.82 -15.06 2.86
N LEU A 283 18.43 -14.24 1.88
CA LEU A 283 17.01 -13.93 1.65
C LEU A 283 16.26 -15.02 0.89
N LEU A 284 16.88 -15.65 -0.10
CA LEU A 284 16.24 -16.69 -0.91
C LEU A 284 16.49 -18.09 -0.34
N ASP A 285 17.72 -18.50 -0.08
CA ASP A 285 18.01 -19.88 0.33
C ASP A 285 17.66 -20.15 1.79
N ARG A 286 18.13 -19.30 2.72
CA ARG A 286 17.93 -19.54 4.16
C ARG A 286 16.57 -19.09 4.67
N ARG A 287 16.13 -17.88 4.31
CA ARG A 287 14.87 -17.28 4.81
C ARG A 287 13.67 -17.53 3.91
N GLU A 288 13.90 -17.98 2.68
CA GLU A 288 12.85 -18.28 1.70
C GLU A 288 11.82 -17.16 1.57
N LEU A 289 12.27 -15.90 1.52
CA LEU A 289 11.36 -14.74 1.55
C LEU A 289 10.36 -14.75 0.40
N TYR A 290 10.69 -15.38 -0.72
CA TYR A 290 9.76 -15.54 -1.85
C TYR A 290 8.58 -16.46 -1.50
N LEU A 291 8.79 -17.51 -0.69
CA LEU A 291 7.70 -18.34 -0.16
C LEU A 291 6.87 -17.56 0.85
N VAL A 292 7.52 -16.88 1.81
CA VAL A 292 6.83 -16.04 2.79
C VAL A 292 5.95 -14.99 2.11
N ALA A 293 6.47 -14.30 1.10
CA ALA A 293 5.72 -13.34 0.30
C ALA A 293 4.54 -14.00 -0.40
N SER A 294 4.76 -15.09 -1.13
CA SER A 294 3.72 -15.80 -1.88
C SER A 294 2.60 -16.31 -0.99
N GLU A 295 2.95 -16.90 0.15
CA GLU A 295 2.01 -17.50 1.08
C GLU A 295 1.20 -16.47 1.87
N THR A 296 1.85 -15.38 2.31
CA THR A 296 1.27 -14.52 3.37
C THR A 296 0.94 -13.10 2.94
N ALA A 297 1.34 -12.63 1.74
CA ALA A 297 1.02 -11.28 1.28
C ALA A 297 -0.50 -11.02 1.12
N LYS A 298 -1.29 -12.08 0.97
CA LYS A 298 -2.77 -12.06 0.88
C LYS A 298 -3.44 -12.94 1.92
N LEU A 299 -2.78 -13.13 3.07
CA LEU A 299 -3.26 -14.01 4.13
C LEU A 299 -4.65 -13.62 4.63
N LEU A 300 -4.92 -12.32 4.79
CA LEU A 300 -6.19 -11.83 5.29
C LEU A 300 -7.32 -12.08 4.27
N GLU A 301 -7.06 -11.82 3.00
CA GLU A 301 -7.99 -12.12 1.90
C GLU A 301 -8.23 -13.63 1.77
N ASP A 302 -7.19 -14.46 1.87
CA ASP A 302 -7.30 -15.91 1.84
C ASP A 302 -8.19 -16.43 2.99
N VAL A 303 -8.12 -15.82 4.18
CA VAL A 303 -8.98 -16.13 5.32
C VAL A 303 -10.45 -15.84 5.00
N PHE A 304 -10.75 -14.66 4.44
CA PHE A 304 -12.12 -14.28 4.11
C PHE A 304 -12.68 -15.10 2.95
N MET A 305 -11.92 -15.26 1.86
CA MET A 305 -12.35 -15.94 0.65
C MET A 305 -12.23 -17.48 0.74
N GLY A 306 -11.55 -18.00 1.75
CA GLY A 306 -11.37 -19.44 1.91
C GLY A 306 -10.38 -20.06 0.93
N ARG A 307 -9.35 -19.30 0.53
CA ARG A 307 -8.26 -19.77 -0.33
C ARG A 307 -7.09 -20.24 0.53
N ASN A 308 -6.19 -21.03 -0.07
CA ASN A 308 -4.95 -21.51 0.57
C ASN A 308 -5.12 -21.99 2.02
N LEU A 309 -6.20 -22.74 2.30
CA LEU A 309 -6.62 -23.02 3.68
C LEU A 309 -5.55 -23.72 4.52
N ALA A 310 -4.69 -24.54 3.90
CA ALA A 310 -3.56 -25.17 4.60
C ALA A 310 -2.54 -24.14 5.12
N VAL A 311 -2.21 -23.13 4.31
CA VAL A 311 -1.33 -22.01 4.71
C VAL A 311 -2.04 -21.17 5.77
N VAL A 312 -3.30 -20.82 5.54
CA VAL A 312 -4.11 -20.05 6.49
C VAL A 312 -4.16 -20.72 7.85
N GLU A 313 -4.49 -22.02 7.90
CA GLU A 313 -4.57 -22.79 9.14
C GLU A 313 -3.22 -22.83 9.86
N ASN A 314 -2.13 -23.10 9.13
CA ASN A 314 -0.78 -23.13 9.69
C ASN A 314 -0.41 -21.76 10.32
N ARG A 315 -0.58 -20.67 9.57
CA ARG A 315 -0.18 -19.32 10.00
C ARG A 315 -1.06 -18.80 11.14
N LEU A 316 -2.39 -19.00 11.08
CA LEU A 316 -3.29 -18.64 12.18
C LEU A 316 -2.98 -19.44 13.45
N ASN A 317 -2.72 -20.74 13.33
CA ASN A 317 -2.33 -21.55 14.47
C ASN A 317 -1.03 -21.02 15.09
N GLY A 318 -0.01 -20.72 14.28
CA GLY A 318 1.25 -20.14 14.76
C GLY A 318 1.05 -18.80 15.48
N ILE A 319 0.19 -17.91 14.94
CA ILE A 319 -0.18 -16.65 15.61
C ILE A 319 -0.83 -16.94 16.97
N PHE A 320 -1.82 -17.84 17.03
CA PHE A 320 -2.51 -18.15 18.29
C PHE A 320 -1.60 -18.84 19.31
N VAL A 321 -0.64 -19.65 18.88
CA VAL A 321 0.40 -20.21 19.77
C VAL A 321 1.26 -19.08 20.33
N ALA A 322 1.78 -18.18 19.50
CA ALA A 322 2.60 -17.05 19.94
C ALA A 322 1.85 -16.14 20.91
N VAL A 323 0.58 -15.83 20.62
CA VAL A 323 -0.30 -15.05 21.51
C VAL A 323 -0.57 -15.80 22.81
N GLY A 324 -0.82 -17.10 22.73
CA GLY A 324 -1.08 -17.96 23.89
C GLY A 324 0.09 -18.03 24.85
N ARG A 325 1.33 -18.13 24.34
CA ARG A 325 2.56 -18.08 25.15
C ARG A 325 2.68 -16.77 25.93
N VAL A 326 2.49 -15.64 25.25
CA VAL A 326 2.49 -14.31 25.89
C VAL A 326 1.38 -14.23 26.95
N PHE A 327 0.19 -14.73 26.65
CA PHE A 327 -0.93 -14.73 27.59
C PHE A 327 -0.66 -15.56 28.85
N VAL A 328 -0.07 -16.75 28.71
CA VAL A 328 0.34 -17.59 29.85
C VAL A 328 1.35 -16.84 30.73
N GLN A 329 2.33 -16.15 30.14
CA GLN A 329 3.30 -15.34 30.87
C GLN A 329 2.62 -14.17 31.61
N ILE A 330 1.64 -13.50 30.99
CA ILE A 330 0.83 -12.46 31.65
C ILE A 330 0.04 -13.03 32.83
N MET A 331 -0.54 -14.23 32.70
CA MET A 331 -1.27 -14.88 33.77
C MET A 331 -0.37 -15.32 34.92
N ALA A 332 0.81 -15.89 34.62
CA ALA A 332 1.83 -16.24 35.61
C ALA A 332 2.29 -15.00 36.39
N MET A 333 2.51 -13.88 35.68
CA MET A 333 2.82 -12.59 36.28
C MET A 333 1.72 -12.13 37.25
N ARG A 334 0.44 -12.21 36.85
CA ARG A 334 -0.70 -11.84 37.72
C ARG A 334 -0.86 -12.75 38.93
N ALA A 335 -0.46 -14.02 38.81
CA ALA A 335 -0.44 -14.98 39.90
C ALA A 335 0.78 -14.84 40.84
N GLY A 336 1.67 -13.87 40.60
CA GLY A 336 2.85 -13.63 41.42
C GLY A 336 4.02 -14.60 41.14
N VAL A 337 3.95 -15.39 40.07
CA VAL A 337 5.02 -16.32 39.70
C VAL A 337 6.24 -15.53 39.18
N PRO A 338 7.46 -15.81 39.67
CA PRO A 338 8.67 -15.24 39.11
C PRO A 338 8.83 -15.58 37.63
N GLU A 339 9.32 -14.60 36.86
CA GLU A 339 9.45 -14.72 35.40
C GLU A 339 10.36 -15.89 34.98
N SER A 340 11.45 -16.13 35.71
CA SER A 340 12.35 -17.27 35.48
C SER A 340 11.66 -18.62 35.62
N ILE A 341 10.74 -18.75 36.58
CA ILE A 341 9.96 -19.97 36.80
C ILE A 341 8.90 -20.12 35.70
N ALA A 342 8.24 -19.03 35.32
CA ALA A 342 7.26 -19.05 34.24
C ALA A 342 7.89 -19.45 32.89
N LEU A 343 9.11 -18.99 32.59
CA LEU A 343 9.89 -19.43 31.42
C LEU A 343 10.32 -20.89 31.53
N TRP A 344 10.77 -21.33 32.71
CA TRP A 344 11.15 -22.74 32.92
C TRP A 344 9.98 -23.71 32.73
N LEU A 345 8.76 -23.28 33.08
CA LEU A 345 7.52 -24.05 32.88
C LEU A 345 6.95 -23.96 31.47
N GLU A 346 7.50 -23.12 30.58
CA GLU A 346 6.98 -22.88 29.24
C GLU A 346 6.77 -24.18 28.43
N PRO A 347 7.72 -25.16 28.40
CA PRO A 347 7.52 -26.42 27.69
C PRO A 347 6.31 -27.24 28.19
N LEU A 348 5.97 -27.14 29.48
CA LEU A 348 4.81 -27.83 30.05
C LEU A 348 3.50 -27.16 29.65
N THR A 349 3.50 -25.83 29.56
CA THR A 349 2.33 -25.06 29.13
C THR A 349 2.11 -25.09 27.62
N ASP A 350 3.19 -25.26 26.84
CA ASP A 350 3.18 -25.23 25.38
C ASP A 350 2.24 -26.28 24.77
N VAL A 351 2.20 -27.50 25.33
CA VAL A 351 1.28 -28.55 24.85
C VAL A 351 -0.19 -28.11 24.97
N SER A 352 -0.52 -27.45 26.08
CA SER A 352 -1.87 -26.94 26.32
C SER A 352 -2.19 -25.74 25.43
N VAL A 353 -1.22 -24.84 25.23
CA VAL A 353 -1.33 -23.69 24.34
C VAL A 353 -1.54 -24.13 22.90
N ASP A 354 -0.74 -25.05 22.38
CA ASP A 354 -0.87 -25.58 21.02
C ASP A 354 -2.22 -26.30 20.81
N CYS A 355 -2.67 -27.11 21.77
CA CYS A 355 -3.99 -27.75 21.70
C CYS A 355 -5.12 -26.71 21.62
N LYS A 356 -5.08 -25.68 22.47
CA LYS A 356 -6.08 -24.60 22.48
C LYS A 356 -6.02 -23.73 21.24
N ALA A 357 -4.82 -23.42 20.74
CA ALA A 357 -4.60 -22.67 19.52
C ALA A 357 -5.21 -23.41 18.32
N ARG A 358 -4.92 -24.71 18.15
CA ARG A 358 -5.53 -25.53 17.09
C ARG A 358 -7.04 -25.59 17.19
N GLN A 359 -7.58 -25.75 18.40
CA GLN A 359 -9.02 -25.74 18.62
C GLN A 359 -9.66 -24.39 18.23
N LEU A 360 -9.01 -23.27 18.57
CA LEU A 360 -9.47 -21.93 18.22
C LEU A 360 -9.41 -21.70 16.71
N THR A 361 -8.30 -22.05 16.06
CA THR A 361 -8.14 -21.99 14.59
C THR A 361 -9.23 -22.78 13.90
N GLY A 362 -9.43 -24.05 14.29
CA GLY A 362 -10.45 -24.90 13.69
C GLY A 362 -11.88 -24.37 13.87
N ARG A 363 -12.19 -23.76 15.03
CA ARG A 363 -13.49 -23.09 15.25
C ARG A 363 -13.66 -21.86 14.39
N LEU A 364 -12.63 -21.03 14.28
CA LEU A 364 -12.64 -19.83 13.45
C LEU A 364 -12.84 -20.19 11.97
N LEU A 365 -12.08 -21.17 11.46
CA LEU A 365 -12.20 -21.61 10.08
C LEU A 365 -13.56 -22.23 9.77
N LYS A 366 -14.15 -23.00 10.69
CA LYS A 366 -15.52 -23.51 10.55
C LYS A 366 -16.56 -22.39 10.55
N ALA A 367 -16.41 -21.39 11.42
CA ALA A 367 -17.30 -20.24 11.46
C ALA A 367 -17.21 -19.43 10.15
N LEU A 368 -16.01 -19.17 9.66
CA LEU A 368 -15.80 -18.48 8.38
C LEU A 368 -16.33 -19.31 7.19
N ALA A 369 -16.13 -20.62 7.20
CA ALA A 369 -16.69 -21.50 6.17
C ALA A 369 -18.23 -21.41 6.14
N PHE A 370 -18.87 -21.42 7.31
CA PHE A 370 -20.33 -21.20 7.42
C PHE A 370 -20.72 -19.81 6.90
N LEU A 371 -20.00 -18.73 7.28
CA LEU A 371 -20.30 -17.36 6.83
C LEU A 371 -20.10 -17.14 5.32
N ARG A 372 -19.40 -18.03 4.63
CA ARG A 372 -19.28 -18.03 3.17
C ARG A 372 -20.42 -18.74 2.46
N GLU A 373 -21.22 -19.55 3.17
CA GLU A 373 -22.36 -20.21 2.56
C GLU A 373 -23.42 -19.17 2.14
N PRO A 374 -24.09 -19.36 0.98
CA PRO A 374 -25.20 -18.52 0.58
C PRO A 374 -26.25 -18.43 1.70
N ASP A 375 -26.79 -17.23 1.92
CA ASP A 375 -27.83 -16.97 2.93
C ASP A 375 -27.45 -17.27 4.39
N SER A 376 -26.18 -17.56 4.69
CA SER A 376 -25.72 -17.83 6.07
C SER A 376 -26.03 -16.67 7.04
N PHE A 377 -26.05 -15.44 6.53
CA PHE A 377 -26.37 -14.23 7.29
C PHE A 377 -27.86 -14.14 7.67
N GLN A 378 -28.75 -14.93 7.06
CA GLN A 378 -30.15 -15.05 7.51
C GLN A 378 -30.25 -15.57 8.95
N MET A 379 -29.18 -16.18 9.50
CA MET A 379 -29.12 -16.48 10.92
C MET A 379 -29.33 -15.25 11.81
N PHE A 380 -28.91 -14.06 11.35
CA PHE A 380 -29.09 -12.82 12.12
C PHE A 380 -30.57 -12.42 12.21
N ALA A 381 -31.36 -12.68 11.16
CA ALA A 381 -32.81 -12.50 11.21
C ALA A 381 -33.45 -13.47 12.21
N ALA A 382 -33.07 -14.75 12.19
CA ALA A 382 -33.58 -15.75 13.14
C ALA A 382 -33.20 -15.42 14.60
N VAL A 383 -32.01 -14.87 14.84
CA VAL A 383 -31.60 -14.39 16.17
C VAL A 383 -32.39 -13.13 16.55
N ALA A 384 -32.64 -12.21 15.62
CA ALA A 384 -33.43 -11.01 15.86
C ALA A 384 -34.87 -11.36 16.29
N GLU A 385 -35.52 -12.31 15.62
CA GLU A 385 -36.86 -12.78 15.99
C GLU A 385 -36.91 -13.33 17.42
N LYS A 386 -35.89 -14.10 17.83
CA LYS A 386 -35.78 -14.56 19.21
C LYS A 386 -35.64 -13.39 20.18
N LEU A 387 -34.80 -12.39 19.87
CA LEU A 387 -34.63 -11.23 20.74
C LEU A 387 -35.92 -10.40 20.86
N GLU A 388 -36.70 -10.27 19.79
CA GLU A 388 -38.01 -9.63 19.78
C GLU A 388 -39.00 -10.36 20.70
N ALA A 389 -39.07 -11.69 20.63
CA ALA A 389 -39.91 -12.49 21.53
C ALA A 389 -39.49 -12.37 23.02
N HIS A 390 -38.18 -12.30 23.30
CA HIS A 390 -37.69 -12.04 24.66
C HIS A 390 -38.02 -10.62 25.12
N ALA A 391 -37.98 -9.63 24.22
CA ALA A 391 -38.36 -8.26 24.54
C ALA A 391 -39.85 -8.16 24.90
N GLU A 392 -40.74 -8.85 24.17
CA GLU A 392 -42.15 -8.96 24.52
C GLU A 392 -42.35 -9.59 25.90
N THR A 393 -41.65 -10.68 26.19
CA THR A 393 -41.67 -11.31 27.52
C THR A 393 -41.20 -10.33 28.60
N LEU A 394 -40.13 -9.57 28.37
CA LEU A 394 -39.68 -8.56 29.35
C LEU A 394 -40.70 -7.43 29.56
N ARG A 395 -41.50 -7.09 28.55
CA ARG A 395 -42.59 -6.12 28.70
C ARG A 395 -43.69 -6.64 29.61
N THR A 396 -44.01 -7.94 29.56
CA THR A 396 -45.01 -8.53 30.47
C THR A 396 -44.54 -8.48 31.93
N PHE A 397 -43.24 -8.56 32.19
CA PHE A 397 -42.62 -8.36 33.51
C PHE A 397 -42.29 -6.88 33.84
N ASN A 398 -42.85 -5.92 33.09
CA ASN A 398 -42.68 -4.47 33.29
C ASN A 398 -41.23 -3.96 33.17
N ALA A 399 -40.31 -4.74 32.57
CA ALA A 399 -38.91 -4.39 32.35
C ALA A 399 -38.70 -3.61 31.03
N LYS A 400 -39.43 -2.49 30.86
CA LYS A 400 -39.54 -1.74 29.59
C LYS A 400 -38.20 -1.28 29.00
N LYS A 401 -37.25 -0.83 29.84
CA LYS A 401 -35.92 -0.37 29.39
C LYS A 401 -35.11 -1.51 28.77
N SER A 402 -35.14 -2.69 29.40
CA SER A 402 -34.44 -3.88 28.91
C SER A 402 -35.09 -4.42 27.64
N ALA A 403 -36.42 -4.42 27.57
CA ALA A 403 -37.16 -4.77 26.35
C ALA A 403 -36.77 -3.88 25.16
N LYS A 404 -36.79 -2.55 25.35
CA LYS A 404 -36.38 -1.60 24.30
C LYS A 404 -34.94 -1.85 23.82
N LYS A 405 -34.01 -2.13 24.74
CA LYS A 405 -32.62 -2.46 24.39
C LYS A 405 -32.51 -3.75 23.55
N LEU A 406 -33.35 -4.74 23.85
CA LEU A 406 -33.41 -5.98 23.06
C LEU A 406 -34.00 -5.73 21.67
N GLU A 407 -35.04 -4.91 21.54
CA GLU A 407 -35.63 -4.53 20.25
C GLU A 407 -34.65 -3.75 19.38
N GLU A 408 -33.92 -2.78 19.95
CA GLU A 408 -32.87 -2.05 19.25
C GLU A 408 -31.77 -3.00 18.76
N ARG A 409 -31.39 -3.98 19.59
CA ARG A 409 -30.41 -5.01 19.21
C ARG A 409 -30.97 -5.94 18.12
N ALA A 410 -32.24 -6.34 18.21
CA ALA A 410 -32.90 -7.18 17.22
C ALA A 410 -32.97 -6.47 15.87
N LYS A 411 -33.40 -5.21 15.84
CA LYS A 411 -33.42 -4.37 14.64
C LYS A 411 -32.04 -4.29 13.99
N ARG A 412 -30.99 -4.08 14.80
CA ARG A 412 -29.60 -4.05 14.30
C ARG A 412 -29.16 -5.41 13.75
N LEU A 413 -29.49 -6.53 14.40
CA LEU A 413 -29.13 -7.86 13.88
C LEU A 413 -29.89 -8.15 12.59
N ARG A 414 -31.19 -7.81 12.53
CA ARG A 414 -32.01 -8.03 11.33
C ARG A 414 -31.43 -7.32 10.11
N SER A 415 -30.86 -6.11 10.25
CA SER A 415 -30.20 -5.44 9.11
C SER A 415 -28.98 -6.20 8.57
N PHE A 416 -28.26 -6.97 9.41
CA PHE A 416 -27.14 -7.80 8.92
C PHE A 416 -27.60 -8.99 8.08
N ALA A 417 -28.89 -9.36 8.09
CA ALA A 417 -29.38 -10.47 7.27
C ALA A 417 -29.20 -10.24 5.76
N ASP A 418 -29.21 -8.97 5.33
CA ASP A 418 -29.01 -8.54 3.93
C ASP A 418 -27.55 -8.19 3.61
N SER A 419 -26.61 -8.59 4.46
CA SER A 419 -25.16 -8.39 4.27
C SER A 419 -24.48 -9.72 3.97
N ASN A 420 -23.16 -9.70 3.75
CA ASN A 420 -22.35 -10.89 3.52
C ASN A 420 -20.89 -10.66 3.97
N LEU A 421 -20.08 -11.71 3.87
CA LEU A 421 -18.68 -11.66 4.27
C LEU A 421 -17.83 -10.77 3.34
N ASP A 422 -18.21 -10.64 2.07
CA ASP A 422 -17.50 -9.80 1.10
C ASP A 422 -17.66 -8.32 1.44
N GLU A 423 -18.86 -7.87 1.83
CA GLU A 423 -19.09 -6.50 2.32
C GLU A 423 -18.22 -6.20 3.55
N PHE A 424 -18.08 -7.15 4.48
CA PHE A 424 -17.18 -7.01 5.62
C PHE A 424 -15.71 -6.91 5.15
N SER A 425 -15.28 -7.83 4.28
CA SER A 425 -13.93 -7.86 3.72
C SER A 425 -13.56 -6.52 3.04
N ASP A 426 -14.49 -5.93 2.27
CA ASP A 426 -14.31 -4.65 1.60
C ASP A 426 -14.10 -3.50 2.57
N THR A 427 -14.90 -3.43 3.65
CA THR A 427 -14.73 -2.38 4.67
C THR A 427 -13.42 -2.49 5.46
N MET A 428 -12.88 -3.69 5.59
CA MET A 428 -11.63 -3.96 6.30
C MET A 428 -10.39 -3.77 5.41
N ARG A 429 -10.56 -3.64 4.10
CA ARG A 429 -9.46 -3.56 3.13
C ARG A 429 -8.64 -2.28 3.29
N SER A 430 -7.32 -2.41 3.23
CA SER A 430 -6.40 -1.28 3.17
C SER A 430 -5.96 -1.02 1.73
N TYR A 431 -6.51 0.03 1.11
CA TYR A 431 -6.13 0.39 -0.26
C TYR A 431 -4.72 0.98 -0.37
N VAL A 432 -4.22 1.64 0.68
CA VAL A 432 -2.80 1.99 0.79
C VAL A 432 -1.93 0.73 0.76
N GLY A 433 -2.33 -0.31 1.50
CA GLY A 433 -1.67 -1.62 1.47
C GLY A 433 -1.74 -2.30 0.09
N CYS A 434 -2.89 -2.22 -0.59
CA CYS A 434 -3.02 -2.69 -1.97
C CYS A 434 -2.04 -1.97 -2.90
N ASN A 435 -2.01 -0.64 -2.84
CA ASN A 435 -1.11 0.18 -3.65
C ASN A 435 0.35 -0.23 -3.52
N LEU A 436 0.83 -0.35 -2.29
CA LEU A 436 2.20 -0.77 -1.99
C LEU A 436 2.51 -2.18 -2.50
N GLY A 437 1.53 -3.09 -2.37
CA GLY A 437 1.63 -4.43 -2.93
C GLY A 437 1.80 -4.38 -4.45
N PHE A 438 0.90 -3.70 -5.16
CA PHE A 438 0.95 -3.61 -6.62
C PHE A 438 2.20 -2.88 -7.15
N PHE A 439 2.70 -1.86 -6.44
CA PHE A 439 3.98 -1.22 -6.81
C PHE A 439 5.14 -2.18 -6.69
N ALA A 440 5.19 -3.00 -5.64
CA ALA A 440 6.23 -3.99 -5.48
C ALA A 440 6.12 -5.12 -6.53
N LEU A 441 4.90 -5.60 -6.82
CA LEU A 441 4.67 -6.60 -7.87
C LEU A 441 5.12 -6.08 -9.25
N MET A 442 4.66 -4.88 -9.65
CA MET A 442 5.06 -4.25 -10.91
C MET A 442 6.56 -3.98 -10.97
N GLY A 443 7.13 -3.41 -9.89
CA GLY A 443 8.56 -3.12 -9.81
C GLY A 443 9.43 -4.36 -10.00
N ILE A 444 9.04 -5.50 -9.43
CA ILE A 444 9.75 -6.78 -9.62
C ILE A 444 9.55 -7.32 -11.04
N LEU A 445 8.32 -7.31 -11.57
CA LEU A 445 7.99 -7.96 -12.85
C LEU A 445 8.57 -7.24 -14.07
N GLU A 446 8.76 -5.93 -13.97
CA GLU A 446 9.32 -5.06 -15.02
C GLU A 446 10.85 -4.94 -14.95
N GLN A 447 11.49 -5.69 -14.05
CA GLN A 447 12.94 -5.80 -13.91
C GLN A 447 13.42 -7.24 -14.10
N PRO A 448 14.70 -7.48 -14.45
CA PRO A 448 15.31 -8.79 -14.30
C PRO A 448 15.20 -9.27 -12.85
N ALA A 449 14.79 -10.52 -12.67
CA ALA A 449 14.47 -11.12 -11.38
C ALA A 449 14.90 -12.58 -11.32
N ASP A 450 15.31 -13.06 -10.14
CA ASP A 450 15.47 -14.50 -9.89
C ASP A 450 14.13 -15.22 -10.18
N HIS A 451 14.20 -16.39 -10.79
CA HIS A 451 13.03 -17.17 -11.18
C HIS A 451 12.08 -17.47 -10.00
N ARG A 452 12.61 -17.70 -8.79
CA ARG A 452 11.83 -17.92 -7.56
C ARG A 452 11.03 -16.70 -7.18
N ILE A 453 11.68 -15.53 -7.20
CA ILE A 453 11.01 -14.24 -6.93
C ILE A 453 9.93 -14.00 -7.96
N ARG A 454 10.23 -14.18 -9.25
CA ARG A 454 9.28 -13.98 -10.34
C ARG A 454 8.07 -14.90 -10.22
N GLN A 455 8.27 -16.19 -9.92
CA GLN A 455 7.19 -17.15 -9.73
C GLN A 455 6.31 -16.78 -8.52
N ALA A 456 6.92 -16.40 -7.39
CA ALA A 456 6.19 -15.94 -6.22
C ALA A 456 5.31 -14.73 -6.55
N VAL A 457 5.86 -13.73 -7.24
CA VAL A 457 5.11 -12.53 -7.64
C VAL A 457 3.97 -12.83 -8.61
N LEU A 458 4.19 -13.73 -9.59
CA LEU A 458 3.12 -14.18 -10.50
C LEU A 458 2.02 -14.99 -9.79
N ALA A 459 2.35 -15.67 -8.68
CA ALA A 459 1.35 -16.35 -7.86
C ALA A 459 0.54 -15.37 -6.98
N ILE A 460 1.17 -14.29 -6.50
CA ILE A 460 0.51 -13.26 -5.69
C ILE A 460 -0.44 -12.41 -6.55
N LEU A 461 -0.03 -12.03 -7.76
CA LEU A 461 -0.70 -11.02 -8.58
C LEU A 461 -2.21 -11.29 -8.84
N PRO A 462 -2.65 -12.46 -9.34
CA PRO A 462 -4.08 -12.72 -9.54
C PRO A 462 -4.86 -12.77 -8.22
N ARG A 463 -4.26 -13.34 -7.15
CA ARG A 463 -4.84 -13.34 -5.79
C ARG A 463 -4.97 -11.94 -5.21
N ALA A 464 -4.06 -11.03 -5.57
CA ALA A 464 -4.10 -9.64 -5.14
C ALA A 464 -5.25 -8.86 -5.78
N LEU A 465 -5.60 -9.21 -7.02
CA LEU A 465 -6.63 -8.53 -7.80
C LEU A 465 -8.02 -9.11 -7.60
N GLU A 466 -8.16 -10.43 -7.47
CA GLU A 466 -9.45 -11.14 -7.34
C GLU A 466 -10.46 -10.44 -6.42
N PRO A 467 -10.09 -9.95 -5.21
CA PRO A 467 -11.04 -9.32 -4.29
C PRO A 467 -11.50 -7.91 -4.68
N ILE A 468 -10.87 -7.30 -5.69
CA ILE A 468 -11.12 -5.92 -6.13
C ILE A 468 -11.29 -5.83 -7.66
N ALA A 469 -11.48 -6.96 -8.32
CA ALA A 469 -11.54 -7.02 -9.78
C ALA A 469 -12.79 -6.35 -10.37
N ASP A 470 -13.85 -6.22 -9.57
CA ASP A 470 -15.12 -5.57 -9.90
C ASP A 470 -15.05 -4.03 -9.82
N GLU A 471 -14.03 -3.47 -9.17
CA GLU A 471 -13.93 -2.03 -8.88
C GLU A 471 -13.54 -1.17 -10.08
N GLY A 472 -13.15 -1.80 -11.19
CA GLY A 472 -12.68 -1.10 -12.39
C GLY A 472 -11.41 -0.26 -12.16
N ASN A 473 -10.57 -0.62 -11.19
CA ASN A 473 -9.34 0.10 -10.87
C ASN A 473 -8.32 -0.03 -12.01
N SER A 474 -8.07 1.05 -12.76
CA SER A 474 -7.27 1.00 -13.98
C SER A 474 -5.84 0.50 -13.74
N MET A 475 -5.17 0.97 -12.69
CA MET A 475 -3.79 0.54 -12.43
C MET A 475 -3.68 -0.95 -12.14
N TYR A 476 -4.46 -1.44 -11.19
CA TYR A 476 -4.33 -2.82 -10.72
C TYR A 476 -4.79 -3.81 -11.78
N ASN A 477 -5.85 -3.45 -12.52
CA ASN A 477 -6.32 -4.24 -13.66
C ASN A 477 -5.26 -4.34 -14.75
N LEU A 478 -4.62 -3.22 -15.11
CA LEU A 478 -3.61 -3.21 -16.17
C LEU A 478 -2.33 -3.96 -15.75
N ILE A 479 -1.86 -3.82 -14.50
CA ILE A 479 -0.71 -4.58 -13.98
C ILE A 479 -0.95 -6.09 -14.09
N GLU A 480 -2.12 -6.57 -13.67
CA GLU A 480 -2.44 -8.00 -13.78
C GLU A 480 -2.51 -8.45 -15.24
N ALA A 481 -3.26 -7.73 -16.07
CA ALA A 481 -3.45 -8.06 -17.46
C ALA A 481 -2.13 -8.14 -18.26
N ALA A 482 -1.18 -7.25 -17.95
CA ALA A 482 0.14 -7.20 -18.57
C ALA A 482 0.98 -8.47 -18.34
N HIS A 483 0.69 -9.23 -17.27
CA HIS A 483 1.50 -10.36 -16.83
C HIS A 483 0.75 -11.70 -16.82
N THR A 484 -0.58 -11.72 -16.99
CA THR A 484 -1.39 -12.95 -17.05
C THR A 484 -1.89 -13.30 -18.45
N GLY A 485 -1.48 -12.53 -19.47
CA GLY A 485 -1.75 -12.83 -20.88
C GLY A 485 -3.10 -12.31 -21.39
N ARG A 486 -3.83 -11.54 -20.58
CA ARG A 486 -5.05 -10.83 -20.99
C ARG A 486 -4.75 -9.85 -22.14
N LYS A 487 -5.78 -9.58 -22.93
CA LYS A 487 -5.68 -8.78 -24.16
C LYS A 487 -6.57 -7.56 -24.07
N TYR A 488 -6.41 -6.67 -25.04
CA TYR A 488 -7.15 -5.42 -25.18
C TYR A 488 -8.69 -5.56 -25.06
N ASP A 489 -9.27 -6.66 -25.54
CA ASP A 489 -10.73 -6.94 -25.51
C ASP A 489 -11.18 -7.68 -24.24
N ASP A 490 -10.29 -7.96 -23.28
CA ASP A 490 -10.66 -8.59 -22.01
C ASP A 490 -11.57 -7.63 -21.19
N PRO A 491 -12.67 -8.13 -20.59
CA PRO A 491 -13.58 -7.30 -19.78
C PRO A 491 -12.89 -6.46 -18.70
N LEU A 492 -11.84 -7.00 -18.09
CA LEU A 492 -11.06 -6.32 -17.05
C LEU A 492 -10.27 -5.12 -17.60
N VAL A 493 -9.75 -5.25 -18.82
CA VAL A 493 -9.03 -4.21 -19.56
C VAL A 493 -10.01 -3.17 -20.11
N ILE A 494 -11.18 -3.59 -20.58
CA ILE A 494 -12.27 -2.68 -20.99
C ILE A 494 -12.73 -1.82 -19.80
N ALA A 495 -12.94 -2.43 -18.63
CA ALA A 495 -13.30 -1.69 -17.41
C ALA A 495 -12.21 -0.69 -17.01
N ALA A 496 -10.94 -1.09 -17.06
CA ALA A 496 -9.81 -0.20 -16.78
C ALA A 496 -9.79 1.03 -17.70
N ARG A 497 -10.04 0.84 -19.00
CA ARG A 497 -10.09 1.94 -19.98
C ARG A 497 -11.29 2.86 -19.77
N ARG A 498 -12.47 2.29 -19.50
CA ARG A 498 -13.65 3.08 -19.15
C ARG A 498 -13.42 3.97 -17.92
N THR A 499 -12.74 3.44 -16.91
CA THR A 499 -12.37 4.23 -15.73
C THR A 499 -11.38 5.36 -16.07
N LEU A 500 -10.45 5.17 -17.01
CA LEU A 500 -9.58 6.26 -17.48
C LEU A 500 -10.34 7.32 -18.29
N GLN A 501 -11.33 6.91 -19.09
CA GLN A 501 -12.22 7.84 -19.81
C GLN A 501 -13.00 8.71 -18.80
N LEU A 502 -13.53 8.11 -17.73
CA LEU A 502 -14.23 8.83 -16.67
C LEU A 502 -13.31 9.56 -15.69
N TYR A 503 -11.98 9.41 -15.79
CA TYR A 503 -11.05 10.05 -14.87
C TYR A 503 -11.23 11.58 -14.90
N PRO A 504 -11.45 12.25 -13.74
CA PRO A 504 -11.72 13.69 -13.70
C PRO A 504 -10.62 14.50 -14.38
N GLU A 505 -10.96 15.39 -15.31
CA GLU A 505 -9.94 16.27 -15.92
C GLU A 505 -9.54 17.44 -15.03
N ASP A 506 -10.48 17.94 -14.24
CA ASP A 506 -10.22 19.00 -13.28
C ASP A 506 -9.69 18.40 -11.98
N GLN A 507 -8.39 18.57 -11.79
CA GLN A 507 -7.62 18.07 -10.66
C GLN A 507 -7.67 19.00 -9.45
N THR A 508 -8.65 19.90 -9.37
CA THR A 508 -8.90 20.72 -8.18
C THR A 508 -9.69 19.91 -7.16
N SER A 509 -9.13 19.83 -5.94
CA SER A 509 -9.72 19.21 -4.76
C SER A 509 -11.08 19.84 -4.47
N ARG A 510 -12.08 18.97 -4.40
CA ARG A 510 -13.49 19.29 -4.16
C ARG A 510 -14.10 18.19 -3.31
N ARG A 511 -15.03 18.57 -2.42
CA ARG A 511 -15.72 17.62 -1.56
C ARG A 511 -16.83 16.92 -2.32
N PHE A 512 -16.84 15.60 -2.25
CA PHE A 512 -17.95 14.75 -2.68
C PHE A 512 -18.58 14.09 -1.47
N ASP A 513 -19.90 14.21 -1.35
CA ASP A 513 -20.66 13.67 -0.21
C ASP A 513 -21.86 12.87 -0.68
N HIS A 514 -21.71 11.56 -0.60
CA HIS A 514 -22.72 10.58 -0.97
C HIS A 514 -23.48 10.03 0.25
N SER A 515 -23.22 10.57 1.45
CA SER A 515 -23.80 10.05 2.71
C SER A 515 -25.33 10.08 2.74
N GLY A 516 -25.96 10.96 1.97
CA GLY A 516 -27.42 11.09 1.87
C GLY A 516 -28.04 10.35 0.68
N SER A 517 -27.25 9.90 -0.29
CA SER A 517 -27.74 9.30 -1.54
C SER A 517 -27.48 7.80 -1.65
N MET A 518 -26.50 7.26 -0.90
CA MET A 518 -26.08 5.86 -1.02
C MET A 518 -26.34 5.05 0.25
N ARG A 519 -26.49 3.73 0.07
CA ARG A 519 -26.62 2.79 1.19
C ARG A 519 -25.28 2.67 1.93
N HIS A 520 -25.32 2.92 3.24
CA HIS A 520 -24.18 2.75 4.14
C HIS A 520 -23.91 1.27 4.40
N SER A 521 -22.64 0.89 4.46
CA SER A 521 -22.25 -0.41 4.99
C SER A 521 -22.57 -0.51 6.48
N LEU A 522 -22.96 -1.71 6.90
CA LEU A 522 -23.24 -2.03 8.30
C LEU A 522 -21.97 -2.33 9.09
N TRP A 523 -20.86 -2.58 8.39
CA TRP A 523 -19.57 -2.92 8.96
C TRP A 523 -18.74 -1.67 9.23
N PRO A 524 -17.92 -1.66 10.30
CA PRO A 524 -16.97 -0.58 10.51
C PRO A 524 -15.85 -0.66 9.47
N ASP A 525 -15.24 0.48 9.16
CA ASP A 525 -13.95 0.46 8.47
C ASP A 525 -12.85 -0.20 9.33
N ARG A 526 -11.69 -0.43 8.73
CA ARG A 526 -10.52 -1.01 9.42
C ARG A 526 -10.06 -0.26 10.69
N PHE A 527 -10.52 0.98 10.90
CA PHE A 527 -10.24 1.79 12.08
C PHE A 527 -11.39 1.79 13.10
N GLY A 528 -12.40 0.93 12.92
CA GLY A 528 -13.54 0.79 13.82
C GLY A 528 -14.65 1.82 13.62
N ARG A 529 -14.63 2.59 12.52
CA ARG A 529 -15.56 3.70 12.29
C ARG A 529 -16.72 3.27 11.40
N TYR A 530 -17.95 3.48 11.86
CA TYR A 530 -19.18 3.12 11.14
C TYR A 530 -19.68 4.24 10.21
N GLY A 531 -20.42 3.88 9.17
CA GLY A 531 -21.11 4.84 8.28
C GLY A 531 -20.17 5.63 7.35
N ARG A 532 -18.95 5.12 7.10
CA ARG A 532 -17.96 5.76 6.23
C ARG A 532 -17.85 5.15 4.84
N GLN A 533 -18.34 3.93 4.65
CA GLN A 533 -18.25 3.20 3.40
C GLN A 533 -19.66 2.93 2.85
N SER A 534 -19.83 3.02 1.54
CA SER A 534 -21.00 2.53 0.81
C SER A 534 -20.89 1.01 0.60
N VAL A 535 -22.03 0.37 0.36
CA VAL A 535 -22.06 -1.01 -0.16
C VAL A 535 -21.73 -1.02 -1.66
N GLU A 536 -22.18 0.02 -2.37
CA GLU A 536 -22.03 0.18 -3.82
C GLU A 536 -20.77 0.97 -4.18
N LEU A 537 -20.21 0.69 -5.36
CA LEU A 537 -19.05 1.43 -5.88
C LEU A 537 -19.43 2.86 -6.29
N ILE A 538 -18.57 3.82 -5.94
CA ILE A 538 -18.70 5.21 -6.36
C ILE A 538 -17.90 5.41 -7.65
N PRO A 539 -18.53 5.83 -8.76
CA PRO A 539 -17.84 6.12 -10.00
C PRO A 539 -16.67 7.09 -9.83
N ILE A 540 -15.59 6.94 -10.62
CA ILE A 540 -14.37 7.73 -10.47
C ILE A 540 -14.58 9.23 -10.70
N ASP A 541 -15.52 9.60 -11.56
CA ASP A 541 -15.95 10.98 -11.85
C ASP A 541 -16.75 11.61 -10.70
N GLN A 542 -17.15 10.81 -9.70
CA GLN A 542 -17.86 11.25 -8.50
C GLN A 542 -17.00 11.10 -7.22
N ARG A 543 -15.69 10.93 -7.39
CA ARG A 543 -14.70 10.87 -6.32
C ARG A 543 -13.75 12.06 -6.42
N ALA A 544 -13.28 12.52 -5.27
CA ALA A 544 -12.31 13.60 -5.23
C ALA A 544 -11.00 13.20 -5.94
N PRO A 545 -10.38 14.10 -6.73
CA PRO A 545 -9.06 13.86 -7.28
C PRO A 545 -8.04 13.55 -6.19
N HIS A 546 -7.13 12.63 -6.47
CA HIS A 546 -6.03 12.30 -5.58
C HIS A 546 -4.79 11.96 -6.41
N ILE A 547 -3.60 12.27 -5.86
CA ILE A 547 -2.33 12.14 -6.59
C ILE A 547 -2.14 10.74 -7.17
N PHE A 548 -2.63 9.75 -6.42
CA PHE A 548 -2.77 8.38 -6.85
C PHE A 548 -4.12 7.84 -6.36
N ILE A 549 -5.19 8.18 -7.06
CA ILE A 549 -6.58 7.83 -6.69
C ILE A 549 -6.85 6.33 -6.53
N TRP A 550 -5.99 5.48 -7.09
CA TRP A 550 -6.11 4.02 -6.99
C TRP A 550 -5.91 3.49 -5.57
N GLN A 551 -5.28 4.27 -4.69
CA GLN A 551 -5.14 3.96 -3.26
C GLN A 551 -6.32 4.43 -2.41
N GLU A 552 -7.28 5.16 -2.99
CA GLU A 552 -8.47 5.63 -2.29
C GLU A 552 -9.57 4.57 -2.37
N PRO A 553 -10.24 4.25 -1.25
CA PRO A 553 -11.37 3.32 -1.26
C PRO A 553 -12.47 3.82 -2.20
N PRO A 554 -12.87 3.05 -3.24
CA PRO A 554 -13.93 3.44 -4.18
C PRO A 554 -15.31 3.46 -3.54
N ARG A 555 -15.44 3.04 -2.28
CA ARG A 555 -16.67 3.04 -1.48
C ARG A 555 -16.67 4.12 -0.40
N SER A 556 -15.69 5.03 -0.37
CA SER A 556 -15.65 6.09 0.65
C SER A 556 -16.80 7.10 0.45
N MET A 557 -17.75 7.16 1.39
CA MET A 557 -18.96 7.99 1.30
C MET A 557 -18.65 9.48 1.15
N ILE A 558 -17.57 9.92 1.79
CA ILE A 558 -17.09 11.30 1.73
C ILE A 558 -15.64 11.24 1.22
N SER A 559 -15.33 12.04 0.22
CA SER A 559 -13.97 12.20 -0.30
C SER A 559 -13.67 13.67 -0.59
N GLY A 560 -12.39 14.04 -0.52
CA GLY A 560 -11.91 15.40 -0.80
C GLY A 560 -12.30 16.44 0.24
N ALA A 561 -11.90 17.67 -0.05
CA ALA A 561 -12.22 18.87 0.72
C ALA A 561 -12.36 20.06 -0.25
N ASP A 562 -13.11 21.08 0.13
CA ASP A 562 -13.25 22.32 -0.66
C ASP A 562 -12.11 23.31 -0.36
N ASP A 563 -10.88 22.81 -0.40
CA ASP A 563 -9.67 23.54 -0.02
C ASP A 563 -8.88 24.09 -1.22
N GLN A 564 -9.43 23.94 -2.43
CA GLN A 564 -8.85 24.38 -3.71
C GLN A 564 -7.44 23.82 -3.97
N THR A 565 -7.04 22.75 -3.28
CA THR A 565 -5.76 22.09 -3.55
C THR A 565 -5.76 21.55 -4.97
N ARG A 566 -4.73 21.87 -5.77
CA ARG A 566 -4.51 21.27 -7.08
C ARG A 566 -3.67 20.01 -6.93
N ILE A 567 -4.16 18.94 -7.54
CA ILE A 567 -3.65 17.58 -7.39
C ILE A 567 -2.82 17.18 -8.61
N ALA A 568 -1.67 16.54 -8.39
CA ALA A 568 -0.85 16.01 -9.47
C ALA A 568 -1.47 14.70 -10.02
N PRO A 569 -1.85 14.58 -11.30
CA PRO A 569 -2.55 13.40 -11.84
C PRO A 569 -1.63 12.17 -12.11
N VAL A 570 -0.74 11.81 -11.17
CA VAL A 570 0.23 10.71 -11.35
C VAL A 570 -0.46 9.36 -11.54
N GLY A 571 -1.56 9.13 -10.83
CA GLY A 571 -2.37 7.91 -10.98
C GLY A 571 -2.83 7.68 -12.40
N TYR A 572 -3.31 8.72 -13.08
CA TYR A 572 -3.70 8.61 -14.48
C TYR A 572 -2.49 8.32 -15.38
N LEU A 573 -1.42 9.12 -15.26
CA LEU A 573 -0.24 9.02 -16.11
C LEU A 573 0.40 7.64 -16.05
N LEU A 574 0.57 7.07 -14.86
CA LEU A 574 1.14 5.73 -14.72
C LEU A 574 0.23 4.67 -15.36
N ALA A 575 -1.08 4.72 -15.12
CA ALA A 575 -2.02 3.76 -15.69
C ALA A 575 -2.05 3.81 -17.21
N TYR A 576 -2.16 5.02 -17.76
CA TYR A 576 -2.21 5.24 -19.18
C TYR A 576 -0.93 4.77 -19.87
N TRP A 577 0.23 5.27 -19.44
CA TRP A 577 1.49 4.92 -20.11
C TRP A 577 1.86 3.45 -19.93
N TYR A 578 1.56 2.85 -18.79
CA TYR A 578 1.72 1.41 -18.59
C TYR A 578 0.83 0.59 -19.54
N GLY A 579 -0.47 0.93 -19.62
CA GLY A 579 -1.41 0.27 -20.53
C GLY A 579 -1.01 0.43 -22.01
N ARG A 580 -0.54 1.62 -22.41
CA ARG A 580 0.01 1.88 -23.76
C ARG A 580 1.23 1.01 -24.05
N PHE A 581 2.16 0.92 -23.10
CA PHE A 581 3.38 0.14 -23.26
C PHE A 581 3.09 -1.37 -23.44
N HIS A 582 2.12 -1.92 -22.71
CA HIS A 582 1.72 -3.33 -22.82
C HIS A 582 0.69 -3.62 -23.92
N ASN A 583 0.34 -2.65 -24.77
CA ASN A 583 -0.69 -2.77 -25.81
C ASN A 583 -2.09 -3.12 -25.27
N LEU A 584 -2.39 -2.69 -24.04
CA LEU A 584 -3.70 -2.80 -23.41
C LEU A 584 -4.56 -1.55 -23.64
N ILE A 585 -3.93 -0.44 -24.03
CA ILE A 585 -4.54 0.82 -24.47
C ILE A 585 -3.97 1.17 -25.83
N LYS A 586 -4.80 1.61 -26.77
CA LYS A 586 -4.37 2.07 -28.11
C LYS A 586 -4.17 3.59 -28.12
N GLU A 587 -3.46 4.11 -29.12
CA GLU A 587 -3.26 5.56 -29.30
C GLU A 587 -4.57 6.29 -29.58
N ASN A 588 -5.51 5.63 -30.26
CA ASN A 588 -6.78 6.19 -30.69
C ASN A 588 -7.96 5.89 -29.75
N ASP A 589 -7.67 5.32 -28.57
CA ASP A 589 -8.65 5.20 -27.46
C ASP A 589 -8.79 6.56 -26.75
#